data_AF-A0A5A7RSD0-F1
#
_entry.id   AF-A0A5A7RSD0-F1
#
_cell.length_a   1.000
_cell.length_b   1.000
_cell.length_c   1.000
_cell.angle_alpha   90.00
_cell.angle_beta   90.00
_cell.angle_gamma   90.00
#
_symmetry.space_group_name_H-M   'P 1'
#
loop_
_entity.id
_entity.type
_entity.pdbx_description
1 polymer ?
#
loop_
_entity_poly.entity_id
_entity_poly.type
_entity_poly.pdbx_seq_one_letter_code
_entity_poly.pdbx_strand_id
1 'polypeptide(L)'
;MAIKNDFIHVSYLEGMKRKFVIVMAVMLIGILSSAPLSGVYVQKAVLNEAVSSGAEKTNEGYDFLIITPSDFALALQSLITHKNSHGIKTILATLDEIYNGDYFAVQGRDDAEKVKYFIKDAVEEWGIKYVMLVGGRHGGLLKEKWWCPVRYVHLDDKSNWETSYLSDLYFADIYDAEGHFSSWDTNENGVFGEWKGSKAEDGQIDLKPDVYVGRLACRTEKEVEVMVNKIIKYENTTHGQSWFNKMVVVAGDTYPEYPTNEGELGTQQAIDWMPGFTPIKLWTSTGTLTGEDDVINAVSQGCGFLFFDGHGNPMTWATHPPGDGDTWIDGLKVQDMNELSNDGKYPVCVVGGCHNSQFNVSMLNYLKIYKGIWNWYEYLYKGETSYECFSWWLTSVEHGGSIATTGYSGLGYTKEDKNFTGEASEWLDTHFFWEYGMNGTDILGEIWGNAIRGYLNTYPIDWSQPAGSFTSIDAKTAQEWILLGDPTLKIGGYP
;
A
#
# COMPACT_ATOMS: atom_id res chain seq x y z
N MET A 1 15.31 11.98 18.44
CA MET A 1 14.47 12.69 19.43
C MET A 1 13.19 11.88 19.47
N ALA A 2 12.82 11.30 20.61
CA ALA A 2 11.80 10.25 20.65
C ALA A 2 10.41 10.81 20.31
N ILE A 3 9.83 10.34 19.21
CA ILE A 3 8.42 10.53 18.86
C ILE A 3 7.60 10.03 20.05
N LYS A 4 7.08 10.95 20.87
CA LYS A 4 6.13 10.63 21.92
C LYS A 4 4.77 10.45 21.26
N ASN A 5 4.53 9.26 20.71
CA ASN A 5 3.20 8.82 20.35
C ASN A 5 2.38 8.56 21.63
N ASP A 6 2.04 9.59 22.40
CA ASP A 6 1.12 9.47 23.56
C ASP A 6 -0.36 9.23 23.12
N PHE A 7 -0.57 8.76 21.88
CA PHE A 7 -1.83 8.61 21.13
C PHE A 7 -2.92 7.78 21.83
N ILE A 8 -2.60 6.92 22.81
CA ILE A 8 -3.59 5.95 23.33
C ILE A 8 -3.42 5.72 24.83
N HIS A 9 -4.06 6.55 25.65
CA HIS A 9 -4.16 6.20 27.08
C HIS A 9 -5.54 6.28 27.70
N VAL A 10 -6.53 6.96 27.10
CA VAL A 10 -7.79 7.23 27.83
C VAL A 10 -9.05 6.81 27.07
N SER A 11 -9.28 7.28 25.84
CA SER A 11 -10.54 7.04 25.11
C SER A 11 -10.73 5.58 24.66
N TYR A 12 -9.67 4.92 24.17
CA TYR A 12 -9.70 3.54 23.69
C TYR A 12 -9.89 2.51 24.83
N LEU A 13 -9.25 2.73 25.97
CA LEU A 13 -9.30 1.83 27.14
C LEU A 13 -10.67 1.84 27.85
N GLU A 14 -11.35 2.99 27.90
CA GLU A 14 -12.69 3.07 28.48
C GLU A 14 -13.76 2.40 27.60
N GLY A 15 -13.64 2.51 26.27
CA GLY A 15 -14.51 1.80 25.33
C GLY A 15 -14.30 0.28 25.32
N MET A 16 -13.07 -0.18 25.50
CA MET A 16 -12.72 -1.61 25.46
C MET A 16 -13.24 -2.42 26.65
N LYS A 17 -13.31 -1.88 27.87
CA LYS A 17 -13.81 -2.64 29.04
C LYS A 17 -15.23 -3.17 28.84
N ARG A 18 -16.08 -2.44 28.11
CA ARG A 18 -17.45 -2.89 27.76
C ARG A 18 -17.48 -3.83 26.56
N LYS A 19 -16.59 -3.65 25.57
CA LYS A 19 -16.55 -4.47 24.34
C LYS A 19 -15.82 -5.82 24.51
N PHE A 20 -14.84 -5.91 25.42
CA PHE A 20 -14.05 -7.13 25.66
C PHE A 20 -14.89 -8.34 26.13
N VAL A 21 -15.93 -8.08 26.92
CA VAL A 21 -16.89 -9.12 27.37
C VAL A 21 -17.80 -9.60 26.22
N ILE A 22 -18.15 -8.70 25.31
CA ILE A 22 -19.05 -8.99 24.18
C ILE A 22 -18.31 -9.76 23.07
N VAL A 23 -17.08 -9.35 22.76
CA VAL A 23 -16.24 -9.98 21.72
C VAL A 23 -15.88 -11.43 22.08
N MET A 24 -15.58 -11.71 23.36
CA MET A 24 -15.37 -13.10 23.83
C MET A 24 -16.64 -13.95 23.73
N ALA A 25 -17.82 -13.37 24.00
CA ALA A 25 -19.09 -14.09 23.93
C ALA A 25 -19.51 -14.39 22.48
N VAL A 26 -19.29 -13.47 21.54
CA VAL A 26 -19.63 -13.65 20.11
C VAL A 26 -18.68 -14.65 19.43
N MET A 27 -17.38 -14.62 19.75
CA MET A 27 -16.41 -15.58 19.19
C MET A 27 -16.63 -17.01 19.71
N LEU A 28 -17.05 -17.19 20.97
CA LEU A 28 -17.42 -18.51 21.51
C LEU A 28 -18.65 -19.13 20.82
N ILE A 29 -19.57 -18.29 20.32
CA ILE A 29 -20.78 -18.76 19.60
C ILE A 29 -20.45 -19.08 18.13
N GLY A 30 -19.60 -18.28 17.47
CA GLY A 30 -19.21 -18.52 16.07
C GLY A 30 -18.34 -19.77 15.84
N ILE A 31 -17.55 -20.17 16.83
CA ILE A 31 -16.68 -21.36 16.77
C ILE A 31 -17.47 -22.68 16.94
N LEU A 32 -18.74 -22.63 17.40
CA LEU A 32 -19.60 -23.80 17.56
C LEU A 32 -20.57 -24.04 16.40
N SER A 33 -20.58 -23.20 15.37
CA SER A 33 -21.48 -23.35 14.20
C SER A 33 -20.80 -23.02 12.87
N SER A 34 -19.79 -23.80 12.47
CA SER A 34 -19.43 -23.93 11.05
C SER A 34 -18.49 -25.12 10.84
N ALA A 35 -19.07 -26.31 10.73
CA ALA A 35 -18.41 -27.41 10.02
C ALA A 35 -18.92 -27.39 8.58
N PRO A 36 -18.09 -27.09 7.56
CA PRO A 36 -18.44 -27.42 6.20
C PRO A 36 -18.16 -28.91 5.97
N LEU A 37 -19.24 -29.64 5.67
CA LEU A 37 -19.17 -30.96 5.04
C LEU A 37 -18.54 -30.78 3.65
N SER A 38 -17.48 -31.55 3.44
CA SER A 38 -16.76 -31.67 2.18
C SER A 38 -17.58 -32.34 1.08
N GLY A 39 -17.31 -31.94 -0.16
CA GLY A 39 -17.36 -32.84 -1.31
C GLY A 39 -18.36 -32.47 -2.40
N VAL A 40 -17.94 -31.64 -3.36
CA VAL A 40 -18.30 -31.84 -4.77
C VAL A 40 -17.04 -31.59 -5.61
N TYR A 41 -16.47 -32.67 -6.12
CA TYR A 41 -15.53 -32.60 -7.25
C TYR A 41 -16.35 -32.22 -8.49
N VAL A 42 -16.12 -31.03 -9.04
CA VAL A 42 -16.56 -30.71 -10.40
C VAL A 42 -15.40 -30.94 -11.34
N GLN A 43 -15.64 -31.81 -12.31
CA GLN A 43 -14.69 -32.30 -13.29
C GLN A 43 -14.24 -31.17 -14.22
N LYS A 44 -12.93 -30.91 -14.22
CA LYS A 44 -12.23 -29.92 -15.07
C LYS A 44 -12.29 -30.40 -16.53
N ALA A 45 -13.22 -29.84 -17.32
CA ALA A 45 -13.26 -30.02 -18.76
C ALA A 45 -14.07 -28.89 -19.42
N VAL A 46 -13.44 -27.73 -19.64
CA VAL A 46 -13.47 -26.89 -20.87
C VAL A 46 -12.38 -25.82 -20.68
N LEU A 47 -11.11 -26.22 -20.77
CA LEU A 47 -9.97 -25.33 -21.02
C LEU A 47 -9.06 -26.12 -21.96
N ASN A 48 -9.53 -26.29 -23.19
CA ASN A 48 -8.77 -26.79 -24.33
C ASN A 48 -9.64 -26.60 -25.57
N GLU A 49 -9.82 -25.34 -25.97
CA GLU A 49 -10.17 -25.01 -27.35
C GLU A 49 -9.66 -23.60 -27.70
N ALA A 50 -8.34 -23.42 -27.57
CA ALA A 50 -7.53 -22.63 -28.48
C ALA A 50 -6.08 -23.10 -28.29
N VAL A 51 -5.34 -23.19 -29.39
CA VAL A 51 -3.94 -23.62 -29.48
C VAL A 51 -3.71 -25.15 -29.49
N SER A 52 -4.20 -25.79 -30.56
CA SER A 52 -3.48 -26.91 -31.17
C SER A 52 -3.21 -26.59 -32.64
N SER A 53 -2.10 -25.93 -32.87
CA SER A 53 -1.33 -26.03 -34.10
C SER A 53 0.06 -25.52 -33.77
N GLY A 54 1.09 -26.34 -34.02
CA GLY A 54 2.49 -25.98 -33.83
C GLY A 54 2.85 -24.75 -34.66
N ALA A 55 2.67 -23.58 -34.05
CA ALA A 55 3.13 -22.30 -34.53
C ALA A 55 4.46 -22.00 -33.82
N GLU A 56 5.42 -21.52 -34.60
CA GLU A 56 6.66 -20.94 -34.10
C GLU A 56 6.36 -20.02 -32.90
N LYS A 57 7.17 -20.07 -31.84
CA LYS A 57 7.13 -19.11 -30.73
C LYS A 57 7.40 -17.71 -31.31
N THR A 58 6.38 -17.05 -31.81
CA THR A 58 6.40 -15.61 -32.06
C THR A 58 6.44 -14.97 -30.69
N ASN A 59 7.53 -14.26 -30.41
CA ASN A 59 7.77 -13.55 -29.16
C ASN A 59 6.77 -12.37 -29.05
N GLU A 60 5.51 -12.67 -28.74
CA GLU A 60 4.51 -11.63 -28.46
C GLU A 60 4.80 -11.11 -27.05
N GLY A 61 5.47 -9.97 -26.97
CA GLY A 61 5.74 -9.30 -25.70
C GLY A 61 4.45 -8.88 -24.99
N TYR A 62 4.51 -8.85 -23.66
CA TYR A 62 3.44 -8.42 -22.75
C TYR A 62 3.83 -7.11 -22.06
N ASP A 63 2.84 -6.27 -21.75
CA ASP A 63 3.07 -5.03 -21.00
C ASP A 63 2.84 -5.24 -19.50
N PHE A 64 1.82 -6.03 -19.17
CA PHE A 64 1.28 -6.18 -17.82
C PHE A 64 1.25 -7.64 -17.36
N LEU A 65 1.90 -7.89 -16.23
CA LEU A 65 1.93 -9.20 -15.57
C LEU A 65 1.08 -9.16 -14.30
N ILE A 66 0.14 -10.10 -14.18
CA ILE A 66 -0.62 -10.34 -12.94
C ILE A 66 -0.07 -11.61 -12.28
N ILE A 67 0.41 -11.50 -11.04
CA ILE A 67 0.87 -12.63 -10.22
C ILE A 67 -0.15 -12.90 -9.11
N THR A 68 -0.64 -14.13 -9.00
CA THR A 68 -1.77 -14.45 -8.11
C THR A 68 -1.78 -15.90 -7.65
N PRO A 69 -2.38 -16.28 -6.50
CA PRO A 69 -2.67 -17.68 -6.23
C PRO A 69 -3.69 -18.24 -7.23
N SER A 70 -3.61 -19.54 -7.50
CA SER A 70 -4.52 -20.25 -8.41
C SER A 70 -6.00 -20.04 -8.07
N ASP A 71 -6.33 -19.94 -6.78
CA ASP A 71 -7.69 -19.70 -6.25
C ASP A 71 -8.33 -18.39 -6.75
N PHE A 72 -7.53 -17.36 -7.08
CA PHE A 72 -8.03 -16.05 -7.51
C PHE A 72 -7.97 -15.83 -9.02
N ALA A 73 -7.33 -16.72 -9.77
CA ALA A 73 -7.07 -16.55 -11.20
C ALA A 73 -8.35 -16.41 -12.05
N LEU A 74 -9.44 -17.07 -11.66
CA LEU A 74 -10.71 -17.00 -12.39
C LEU A 74 -11.39 -15.63 -12.24
N ALA A 75 -11.38 -15.05 -11.03
CA ALA A 75 -11.99 -13.75 -10.76
C ALA A 75 -11.30 -12.60 -11.50
N LEU A 76 -10.05 -12.79 -11.93
CA LEU A 76 -9.24 -11.79 -12.65
C LEU A 76 -9.47 -11.78 -14.18
N GLN A 77 -10.16 -12.76 -14.74
CA GLN A 77 -10.28 -12.90 -16.21
C GLN A 77 -11.00 -11.72 -16.89
N SER A 78 -11.99 -11.13 -16.22
CA SER A 78 -12.69 -9.95 -16.73
C SER A 78 -11.77 -8.71 -16.75
N LEU A 79 -10.88 -8.57 -15.76
CA LEU A 79 -9.87 -7.50 -15.75
C LEU A 79 -8.86 -7.69 -16.89
N ILE A 80 -8.36 -8.91 -17.11
CA ILE A 80 -7.45 -9.22 -18.22
C ILE A 80 -8.11 -8.85 -19.56
N THR A 81 -9.37 -9.23 -19.75
CA THR A 81 -10.14 -8.89 -20.95
C THR A 81 -10.27 -7.37 -21.11
N HIS A 82 -10.59 -6.66 -20.03
CA HIS A 82 -10.71 -5.22 -20.03
C HIS A 82 -9.40 -4.51 -20.40
N LYS A 83 -8.26 -4.92 -19.82
CA LYS A 83 -6.94 -4.34 -20.11
C LYS A 83 -6.50 -4.59 -21.55
N ASN A 84 -6.67 -5.82 -22.05
CA ASN A 84 -6.40 -6.13 -23.44
C ASN A 84 -7.28 -5.33 -24.41
N SER A 85 -8.54 -5.05 -24.05
CA SER A 85 -9.43 -4.21 -24.89
C SER A 85 -8.99 -2.74 -24.97
N HIS A 86 -8.16 -2.27 -24.03
CA HIS A 86 -7.54 -0.95 -24.03
C HIS A 86 -6.07 -0.99 -24.51
N GLY A 87 -5.64 -2.10 -25.12
CA GLY A 87 -4.31 -2.22 -25.72
C GLY A 87 -3.18 -2.53 -24.75
N ILE A 88 -3.48 -2.83 -23.48
CA ILE A 88 -2.49 -3.27 -22.49
C ILE A 88 -2.41 -4.79 -22.59
N LYS A 89 -1.32 -5.33 -23.15
CA LYS A 89 -1.17 -6.78 -23.31
C LYS A 89 -0.91 -7.44 -21.97
N THR A 90 -1.90 -8.17 -21.48
CA THR A 90 -1.88 -8.72 -20.13
C THR A 90 -1.67 -10.22 -20.12
N ILE A 91 -0.73 -10.69 -19.29
CA ILE A 91 -0.54 -12.09 -18.95
C ILE A 91 -0.78 -12.31 -17.44
N LEU A 92 -1.37 -13.45 -17.09
CA LEU A 92 -1.50 -13.89 -15.71
C LEU A 92 -0.63 -15.12 -15.49
N ALA A 93 0.17 -15.10 -14.43
CA ALA A 93 0.94 -16.24 -13.95
C ALA A 93 0.50 -16.56 -12.52
N THR A 94 0.12 -17.81 -12.28
CA THR A 94 -0.18 -18.28 -10.94
C THR A 94 1.11 -18.59 -10.17
N LEU A 95 1.09 -18.48 -8.85
CA LEU A 95 2.24 -18.83 -8.02
C LEU A 95 2.67 -20.30 -8.21
N ASP A 96 1.71 -21.20 -8.42
CA ASP A 96 2.01 -22.62 -8.70
C ASP A 96 2.81 -22.75 -10.01
N GLU A 97 2.41 -22.06 -11.08
CA GLU A 97 3.14 -22.06 -12.35
C GLU A 97 4.55 -21.47 -12.21
N ILE A 98 4.69 -20.39 -11.45
CA ILE A 98 5.99 -19.77 -11.16
C ILE A 98 6.89 -20.75 -10.41
N TYR A 99 6.39 -21.40 -9.36
CA TYR A 99 7.19 -22.31 -8.52
C TYR A 99 7.46 -23.66 -9.17
N ASN A 100 6.65 -24.07 -10.16
CA ASN A 100 6.87 -25.28 -10.95
C ASN A 100 7.81 -25.04 -12.14
N GLY A 101 8.05 -23.78 -12.51
CA GLY A 101 8.91 -23.42 -13.65
C GLY A 101 8.23 -23.61 -15.00
N ASP A 102 6.92 -23.34 -15.07
CA ASP A 102 6.12 -23.58 -16.27
C ASP A 102 6.46 -22.60 -17.42
N TYR A 103 7.01 -21.43 -17.07
CA TYR A 103 7.44 -20.40 -18.03
C TYR A 103 8.97 -20.25 -18.11
N PHE A 104 9.64 -20.19 -16.95
CA PHE A 104 11.09 -19.97 -16.82
C PHE A 104 11.71 -20.96 -15.84
N ALA A 105 13.04 -21.09 -15.86
CA ALA A 105 13.75 -21.89 -14.87
C ALA A 105 13.63 -21.23 -13.49
N VAL A 106 13.19 -21.99 -12.48
CA VAL A 106 13.00 -21.47 -11.12
C VAL A 106 14.34 -21.11 -10.48
N GLN A 107 14.47 -19.86 -10.03
CA GLN A 107 15.59 -19.33 -9.27
C GLN A 107 15.09 -18.68 -7.97
N GLY A 108 15.95 -18.48 -6.97
CA GLY A 108 15.59 -17.84 -5.71
C GLY A 108 15.46 -18.79 -4.51
N ARG A 109 15.89 -18.30 -3.34
CA ARG A 109 16.03 -19.05 -2.08
C ARG A 109 14.71 -19.23 -1.34
N ASP A 110 13.79 -18.29 -1.51
CA ASP A 110 12.45 -18.29 -0.92
C ASP A 110 11.39 -17.85 -1.94
N ASP A 111 10.13 -17.94 -1.56
CA ASP A 111 9.00 -17.68 -2.45
C ASP A 111 8.95 -16.23 -2.98
N ALA A 112 9.36 -15.25 -2.17
CA ALA A 112 9.44 -13.85 -2.61
C ALA A 112 10.58 -13.63 -3.61
N GLU A 113 11.75 -14.23 -3.39
CA GLU A 113 12.88 -14.13 -4.32
C GLU A 113 12.59 -14.89 -5.62
N LYS A 114 11.88 -16.04 -5.57
CA LYS A 114 11.40 -16.73 -6.77
C LYS A 114 10.48 -15.86 -7.61
N VAL A 115 9.54 -15.16 -6.98
CA VAL A 115 8.67 -14.20 -7.67
C VAL A 115 9.51 -13.05 -8.26
N LYS A 116 10.51 -12.53 -7.54
CA LYS A 116 11.39 -11.47 -8.05
C LYS A 116 12.21 -11.92 -9.27
N TYR A 117 12.79 -13.12 -9.25
CA TYR A 117 13.47 -13.68 -10.43
C TYR A 117 12.51 -13.92 -11.58
N PHE A 118 11.29 -14.39 -11.32
CA PHE A 118 10.27 -14.53 -12.36
C PHE A 118 9.94 -13.18 -13.01
N ILE A 119 9.80 -12.12 -12.22
CA ILE A 119 9.60 -10.75 -12.74
C ILE A 119 10.79 -10.33 -13.58
N LYS A 120 12.03 -10.56 -13.11
CA LYS A 120 13.25 -10.29 -13.89
C LYS A 120 13.21 -10.96 -15.27
N ASP A 121 12.95 -12.27 -15.31
CA ASP A 121 12.90 -13.03 -16.56
C ASP A 121 11.74 -12.55 -17.45
N ALA A 122 10.59 -12.19 -16.88
CA ALA A 122 9.47 -11.61 -17.61
C ALA A 122 9.78 -10.21 -18.18
N VAL A 123 10.58 -9.40 -17.50
CA VAL A 123 11.08 -8.12 -18.03
C VAL A 123 12.00 -8.36 -19.22
N GLU A 124 12.97 -9.27 -19.08
CA GLU A 124 13.99 -9.51 -20.11
C GLU A 124 13.43 -10.23 -21.34
N GLU A 125 12.56 -11.22 -21.15
CA GLU A 125 12.07 -12.08 -22.24
C GLU A 125 10.73 -11.60 -22.83
N TRP A 126 9.84 -11.04 -22.00
CA TRP A 126 8.51 -10.61 -22.43
C TRP A 126 8.36 -9.09 -22.56
N GLY A 127 9.25 -8.30 -21.97
CA GLY A 127 9.18 -6.84 -21.99
C GLY A 127 8.17 -6.25 -21.00
N ILE A 128 7.86 -6.98 -19.92
CA ILE A 128 6.94 -6.51 -18.87
C ILE A 128 7.37 -5.16 -18.30
N LYS A 129 6.41 -4.26 -18.12
CA LYS A 129 6.59 -2.94 -17.49
C LYS A 129 5.80 -2.77 -16.22
N TYR A 130 4.65 -3.42 -16.11
CA TYR A 130 3.75 -3.33 -14.97
C TYR A 130 3.56 -4.71 -14.35
N VAL A 131 3.57 -4.77 -13.02
CA VAL A 131 3.35 -6.01 -12.26
C VAL A 131 2.30 -5.76 -11.18
N MET A 132 1.20 -6.50 -11.23
CA MET A 132 0.20 -6.49 -10.16
C MET A 132 0.29 -7.77 -9.34
N LEU A 133 0.59 -7.60 -8.05
CA LEU A 133 0.59 -8.68 -7.07
C LEU A 133 -0.81 -8.80 -6.48
N VAL A 134 -1.46 -9.95 -6.62
CA VAL A 134 -2.82 -10.18 -6.11
C VAL A 134 -2.78 -11.20 -4.99
N GLY A 135 -3.00 -10.73 -3.76
CA GLY A 135 -3.05 -11.53 -2.56
C GLY A 135 -2.48 -10.81 -1.34
N GLY A 136 -3.20 -10.86 -0.23
CA GLY A 136 -2.80 -10.35 1.09
C GLY A 136 -2.56 -11.47 2.10
N ARG A 137 -2.68 -11.12 3.39
CA ARG A 137 -2.49 -12.06 4.52
C ARG A 137 -3.71 -12.99 4.64
N HIS A 138 -3.51 -14.31 4.74
CA HIS A 138 -4.59 -15.29 5.03
C HIS A 138 -4.40 -15.99 6.37
N GLY A 139 -4.29 -15.18 7.41
CA GLY A 139 -4.18 -15.67 8.78
C GLY A 139 -2.75 -16.02 9.18
N GLY A 140 -2.60 -17.15 9.87
CA GLY A 140 -1.33 -17.53 10.50
C GLY A 140 -1.10 -16.87 11.86
N LEU A 141 -1.49 -17.58 12.94
CA LEU A 141 -1.36 -17.08 14.33
C LEU A 141 0.10 -17.10 14.82
N LEU A 142 0.83 -18.19 14.52
CA LEU A 142 2.22 -18.38 14.95
C LEU A 142 3.20 -17.77 13.94
N LYS A 143 2.99 -18.07 12.65
CA LYS A 143 3.70 -17.51 11.50
C LYS A 143 2.66 -17.05 10.50
N GLU A 144 2.87 -15.86 9.94
CA GLU A 144 1.98 -15.27 8.95
C GLU A 144 1.91 -16.13 7.70
N LYS A 145 0.73 -16.16 7.08
CA LYS A 145 0.50 -16.85 5.81
C LYS A 145 0.03 -15.84 4.77
N TRP A 146 0.52 -15.99 3.56
CA TRP A 146 0.39 -15.02 2.48
C TRP A 146 -0.18 -15.68 1.23
N TRP A 147 -1.13 -15.02 0.58
CA TRP A 147 -1.73 -15.50 -0.67
C TRP A 147 -0.78 -15.24 -1.82
N CYS A 148 -0.10 -14.09 -1.79
CA CYS A 148 1.01 -13.72 -2.63
C CYS A 148 2.17 -13.28 -1.72
N PRO A 149 3.42 -13.73 -1.96
CA PRO A 149 4.54 -13.45 -1.09
C PRO A 149 4.79 -11.95 -0.92
N VAL A 150 5.46 -11.61 0.19
CA VAL A 150 5.84 -10.25 0.58
C VAL A 150 7.31 -10.25 0.98
N ARG A 151 7.93 -9.07 1.03
CA ARG A 151 9.27 -8.90 1.59
C ARG A 151 9.23 -7.99 2.81
N TYR A 152 9.92 -8.41 3.87
CA TYR A 152 10.25 -7.59 5.02
C TYR A 152 11.65 -7.01 4.87
N VAL A 153 11.79 -5.72 5.15
CA VAL A 153 13.06 -4.98 5.18
C VAL A 153 13.50 -4.79 6.63
N HIS A 154 14.80 -4.94 6.90
CA HIS A 154 15.39 -4.92 8.24
C HIS A 154 16.33 -3.71 8.46
N LEU A 155 15.82 -2.52 8.19
CA LEU A 155 16.48 -1.24 8.48
C LEU A 155 16.14 -0.78 9.90
N ASP A 156 17.16 -0.56 10.73
CA ASP A 156 17.03 -0.03 12.09
C ASP A 156 17.04 1.51 12.09
N ASP A 157 15.85 2.10 12.16
CA ASP A 157 15.64 3.55 12.18
C ASP A 157 15.96 4.21 13.54
N LYS A 158 16.41 3.43 14.54
CA LYS A 158 16.66 3.86 15.94
C LYS A 158 15.44 4.40 16.68
N SER A 159 14.22 4.22 16.16
CA SER A 159 12.97 4.59 16.85
C SER A 159 12.67 3.68 18.05
N ASN A 160 13.13 2.42 18.00
CA ASN A 160 12.68 1.31 18.85
C ASN A 160 11.19 0.97 18.71
N TRP A 161 10.52 1.47 17.67
CA TRP A 161 9.11 1.23 17.43
C TRP A 161 8.87 -0.06 16.64
N GLU A 162 9.69 -0.30 15.61
CA GLU A 162 9.60 -1.48 14.76
C GLU A 162 10.98 -2.05 14.44
N THR A 163 11.00 -3.34 14.10
CA THR A 163 12.23 -4.06 13.74
C THR A 163 12.31 -4.38 12.25
N SER A 164 11.19 -4.24 11.54
CA SER A 164 11.05 -4.52 10.13
C SER A 164 9.69 -4.06 9.63
N TYR A 165 9.60 -3.72 8.36
CA TYR A 165 8.38 -3.27 7.68
C TYR A 165 8.28 -3.91 6.29
N LEU A 166 7.09 -3.87 5.67
CA LEU A 166 6.84 -4.48 4.36
C LEU A 166 7.38 -3.58 3.25
N SER A 167 7.93 -4.15 2.18
CA SER A 167 8.32 -3.40 1.00
C SER A 167 7.96 -4.16 -0.27
N ASP A 168 7.01 -3.63 -1.04
CA ASP A 168 6.74 -4.12 -2.40
C ASP A 168 7.70 -3.50 -3.43
N LEU A 169 8.44 -2.43 -3.07
CA LEU A 169 9.56 -1.91 -3.87
C LEU A 169 10.61 -2.99 -4.14
N TYR A 170 10.76 -3.97 -3.23
CA TYR A 170 11.58 -5.16 -3.45
C TYR A 170 11.26 -5.89 -4.76
N PHE A 171 10.00 -5.97 -5.17
CA PHE A 171 9.60 -6.64 -6.41
C PHE A 171 9.78 -5.75 -7.66
N ALA A 172 10.01 -4.45 -7.45
CA ALA A 172 10.13 -3.45 -8.50
C ALA A 172 11.59 -3.11 -8.84
N ASP A 173 12.47 -3.03 -7.84
CA ASP A 173 13.92 -2.86 -7.98
C ASP A 173 14.55 -4.20 -8.37
N ILE A 174 14.74 -4.42 -9.67
CA ILE A 174 15.26 -5.67 -10.24
C ILE A 174 16.78 -5.61 -10.39
N TYR A 175 17.33 -4.46 -10.75
CA TYR A 175 18.74 -4.27 -11.02
C TYR A 175 19.37 -3.20 -10.13
N ASP A 176 20.61 -3.42 -9.72
CA ASP A 176 21.43 -2.37 -9.12
C ASP A 176 21.90 -1.34 -10.17
N ALA A 177 22.60 -0.31 -9.72
CA ALA A 177 23.10 0.76 -10.58
C ALA A 177 24.12 0.27 -11.64
N GLU A 178 24.72 -0.91 -11.43
CA GLU A 178 25.64 -1.56 -12.35
C GLU A 178 24.95 -2.55 -13.32
N GLY A 179 23.65 -2.79 -13.14
CA GLY A 179 22.84 -3.70 -13.95
C GLY A 179 22.88 -5.16 -13.50
N HIS A 180 23.38 -5.47 -12.29
CA HIS A 180 23.28 -6.81 -11.71
C HIS A 180 21.96 -6.98 -10.97
N PHE A 181 21.55 -8.23 -10.72
CA PHE A 181 20.33 -8.50 -9.96
C PHE A 181 20.42 -7.96 -8.53
N SER A 182 19.48 -7.09 -8.16
CA SER A 182 19.36 -6.47 -6.85
C SER A 182 18.71 -7.44 -5.87
N SER A 183 19.49 -8.28 -5.19
CA SER A 183 18.93 -9.32 -4.28
C SER A 183 18.29 -8.75 -3.00
N TRP A 184 18.68 -7.52 -2.62
CA TRP A 184 18.48 -6.91 -1.30
C TRP A 184 19.05 -7.73 -0.13
N ASP A 185 19.91 -8.70 -0.40
CA ASP A 185 20.60 -9.53 0.61
C ASP A 185 21.99 -9.83 0.04
N THR A 186 22.88 -8.86 0.19
CA THR A 186 24.24 -8.83 -0.37
C THR A 186 25.21 -9.68 0.43
N ASN A 187 24.91 -9.92 1.71
CA ASN A 187 25.71 -10.74 2.60
C ASN A 187 25.25 -12.22 2.62
N GLU A 188 24.17 -12.54 1.92
CA GLU A 188 23.57 -13.87 1.71
C GLU A 188 23.11 -14.58 3.00
N ASN A 189 22.68 -13.83 4.01
CA ASN A 189 22.28 -14.40 5.30
C ASN A 189 20.78 -14.69 5.43
N GLY A 190 19.97 -14.32 4.43
CA GLY A 190 18.51 -14.52 4.41
C GLY A 190 17.70 -13.44 5.11
N VAL A 191 18.34 -12.31 5.47
CA VAL A 191 17.72 -11.11 6.02
C VAL A 191 17.93 -10.01 4.99
N PHE A 192 16.86 -9.27 4.67
CA PHE A 192 16.84 -8.42 3.47
C PHE A 192 16.81 -6.93 3.84
N GLY A 193 17.56 -6.13 3.10
CA GLY A 193 17.68 -4.69 3.28
C GLY A 193 18.20 -4.34 4.67
N GLU A 194 19.15 -5.11 5.19
CA GLU A 194 19.69 -4.91 6.52
C GLU A 194 20.50 -3.62 6.62
N TRP A 195 20.11 -2.77 7.56
CA TRP A 195 20.88 -1.60 7.92
C TRP A 195 20.92 -1.45 9.43
N LYS A 196 22.04 -1.85 10.05
CA LYS A 196 22.21 -1.85 11.50
C LYS A 196 23.60 -1.40 11.93
N GLY A 197 23.69 -0.82 13.12
CA GLY A 197 24.97 -0.38 13.68
C GLY A 197 25.58 0.80 12.92
N SER A 198 26.85 0.67 12.53
CA SER A 198 27.65 1.80 12.01
C SER A 198 27.57 2.01 10.49
N LYS A 199 26.97 1.10 9.72
CA LYS A 199 26.76 1.18 8.27
C LYS A 199 25.69 0.17 7.82
N ALA A 200 25.25 0.24 6.57
CA ALA A 200 24.41 -0.81 6.01
C ALA A 200 25.15 -2.15 5.93
N GLU A 201 24.45 -3.25 6.21
CA GLU A 201 24.96 -4.60 5.97
C GLU A 201 24.58 -5.06 4.57
N ASP A 202 23.39 -4.67 4.09
CA ASP A 202 23.01 -4.69 2.69
C ASP A 202 23.07 -3.29 2.11
N GLY A 203 24.12 -3.02 1.34
CA GLY A 203 24.32 -1.75 0.65
C GLY A 203 24.29 -1.92 -0.87
N GLN A 204 24.45 -0.79 -1.58
CA GLN A 204 24.49 -0.75 -3.05
C GLN A 204 23.17 -1.15 -3.72
N ILE A 205 22.08 -1.20 -2.95
CA ILE A 205 20.73 -1.25 -3.48
C ILE A 205 20.43 0.17 -4.02
N ASP A 206 20.02 0.32 -5.27
CA ASP A 206 19.75 1.66 -5.81
C ASP A 206 18.32 2.13 -5.48
N LEU A 207 17.43 1.19 -5.10
CA LEU A 207 16.02 1.39 -4.73
C LEU A 207 15.15 1.94 -5.86
N LYS A 208 15.65 2.00 -7.09
CA LYS A 208 14.91 2.54 -8.21
C LYS A 208 14.07 1.43 -8.82
N PRO A 209 12.75 1.62 -8.95
CA PRO A 209 11.92 0.63 -9.60
C PRO A 209 12.35 0.49 -11.07
N ASP A 210 12.52 -0.74 -11.57
CA ASP A 210 12.69 -1.07 -12.99
C ASP A 210 11.34 -1.40 -13.65
N VAL A 211 10.42 -1.93 -12.85
CA VAL A 211 9.02 -2.16 -13.21
C VAL A 211 8.09 -1.44 -12.23
N TYR A 212 6.87 -1.14 -12.68
CA TYR A 212 5.86 -0.49 -11.87
C TYR A 212 5.03 -1.54 -11.14
N VAL A 213 5.13 -1.59 -9.81
CA VAL A 213 4.43 -2.58 -8.98
C VAL A 213 3.23 -1.95 -8.28
N GLY A 214 2.11 -2.65 -8.29
CA GLY A 214 0.97 -2.40 -7.42
C GLY A 214 0.46 -3.68 -6.79
N ARG A 215 -0.17 -3.60 -5.62
CA ARG A 215 -0.74 -4.77 -4.92
C ARG A 215 -2.24 -4.62 -4.72
N LEU A 216 -2.98 -5.66 -5.10
CA LEU A 216 -4.31 -5.93 -4.56
C LEU A 216 -4.17 -6.87 -3.38
N ALA A 217 -4.19 -6.35 -2.15
CA ALA A 217 -3.95 -7.13 -0.92
C ALA A 217 -5.15 -7.99 -0.50
N CYS A 218 -5.88 -8.53 -1.48
CA CYS A 218 -7.10 -9.31 -1.30
C CYS A 218 -6.87 -10.54 -0.42
N ARG A 219 -7.74 -10.75 0.56
CA ARG A 219 -7.70 -11.92 1.45
C ARG A 219 -8.71 -12.99 1.06
N THR A 220 -9.64 -12.65 0.18
CA THR A 220 -10.70 -13.53 -0.32
C THR A 220 -10.93 -13.30 -1.81
N GLU A 221 -11.52 -14.30 -2.48
CA GLU A 221 -11.94 -14.17 -3.89
C GLU A 221 -12.97 -13.04 -4.07
N LYS A 222 -13.86 -12.84 -3.09
CA LYS A 222 -14.84 -11.74 -3.12
C LYS A 222 -14.18 -10.36 -3.14
N GLU A 223 -13.09 -10.15 -2.39
CA GLU A 223 -12.33 -8.90 -2.47
C GLU A 223 -11.68 -8.71 -3.85
N VAL A 224 -11.23 -9.77 -4.51
CA VAL A 224 -10.74 -9.71 -5.89
C VAL A 224 -11.84 -9.27 -6.83
N GLU A 225 -13.03 -9.89 -6.75
CA GLU A 225 -14.19 -9.50 -7.57
C GLU A 225 -14.57 -8.04 -7.35
N VAL A 226 -14.57 -7.56 -6.09
CA VAL A 226 -14.84 -6.16 -5.76
C VAL A 226 -13.84 -5.24 -6.46
N MET A 227 -12.54 -5.51 -6.32
CA MET A 227 -11.50 -4.68 -6.93
C MET A 227 -11.57 -4.70 -8.45
N VAL A 228 -11.74 -5.87 -9.06
CA VAL A 228 -11.89 -6.02 -10.51
C VAL A 228 -13.09 -5.19 -11.02
N ASN A 229 -14.24 -5.27 -10.34
CA ASN A 229 -15.42 -4.50 -10.70
C ASN A 229 -15.20 -2.99 -10.53
N LYS A 230 -14.52 -2.56 -9.45
CA LYS A 230 -14.20 -1.15 -9.22
C LYS A 230 -13.27 -0.59 -10.29
N ILE A 231 -12.20 -1.32 -10.64
CA ILE A 231 -11.23 -0.93 -11.69
C ILE A 231 -11.94 -0.77 -13.03
N ILE A 232 -12.66 -1.81 -13.48
CA ILE A 232 -13.38 -1.79 -14.75
C ILE A 232 -14.43 -0.66 -14.77
N LYS A 233 -15.17 -0.46 -13.68
CA LYS A 233 -16.18 0.62 -13.59
C LYS A 233 -15.51 1.99 -13.66
N TYR A 234 -14.43 2.20 -12.91
CA TYR A 234 -13.68 3.45 -12.89
C TYR A 234 -13.14 3.78 -14.29
N GLU A 235 -12.44 2.85 -14.91
CA GLU A 235 -11.80 3.05 -16.21
C GLU A 235 -12.80 3.30 -17.35
N ASN A 236 -13.98 2.68 -17.30
CA ASN A 236 -15.02 2.87 -18.33
C ASN A 236 -15.88 4.13 -18.14
N THR A 237 -15.97 4.68 -16.93
CA THR A 237 -17.03 5.67 -16.60
C THR A 237 -16.53 6.99 -16.06
N THR A 238 -15.25 7.09 -15.67
CA THR A 238 -14.70 8.31 -15.04
C THR A 238 -14.39 9.42 -16.04
N HIS A 239 -14.06 9.08 -17.29
CA HIS A 239 -13.60 10.08 -18.25
C HIS A 239 -14.62 11.19 -18.47
N GLY A 240 -14.15 12.43 -18.35
CA GLY A 240 -14.97 13.64 -18.50
C GLY A 240 -15.98 13.90 -17.36
N GLN A 241 -15.99 13.11 -16.29
CA GLN A 241 -16.93 13.31 -15.19
C GLN A 241 -16.53 14.48 -14.29
N SER A 242 -17.49 15.33 -13.93
CA SER A 242 -17.22 16.53 -13.14
C SER A 242 -16.78 16.26 -11.71
N TRP A 243 -17.14 15.09 -11.13
CA TRP A 243 -16.69 14.70 -9.79
C TRP A 243 -15.19 14.45 -9.74
N PHE A 244 -14.60 14.03 -10.86
CA PHE A 244 -13.18 13.73 -10.93
C PHE A 244 -12.34 15.00 -10.74
N ASN A 245 -12.76 16.15 -11.26
CA ASN A 245 -12.04 17.42 -11.13
C ASN A 245 -12.14 18.07 -9.73
N LYS A 246 -12.40 17.28 -8.68
CA LYS A 246 -12.37 17.72 -7.29
C LYS A 246 -11.22 17.02 -6.57
N MET A 247 -10.51 17.76 -5.72
CA MET A 247 -9.46 17.23 -4.87
C MET A 247 -9.83 17.51 -3.41
N VAL A 248 -10.04 16.45 -2.63
CA VAL A 248 -10.25 16.58 -1.18
C VAL A 248 -8.90 16.47 -0.50
N VAL A 249 -8.57 17.46 0.35
CA VAL A 249 -7.37 17.42 1.18
C VAL A 249 -7.76 17.47 2.65
N VAL A 250 -7.11 16.65 3.47
CA VAL A 250 -7.38 16.48 4.90
C VAL A 250 -6.06 16.65 5.65
N ALA A 251 -5.95 17.71 6.45
CA ALA A 251 -4.70 18.02 7.13
C ALA A 251 -4.89 18.90 8.36
N GLY A 252 -3.84 18.98 9.15
CA GLY A 252 -3.74 19.87 10.30
C GLY A 252 -2.29 20.12 10.67
N ASP A 253 -2.06 20.24 11.96
CA ASP A 253 -0.74 20.43 12.55
C ASP A 253 -0.13 19.07 12.90
N THR A 254 0.93 18.68 12.19
CA THR A 254 1.57 17.37 12.41
C THR A 254 2.59 17.46 13.54
N TYR A 255 3.25 18.61 13.71
CA TYR A 255 4.23 18.84 14.77
C TYR A 255 3.94 20.16 15.51
N PRO A 256 2.97 20.17 16.45
CA PRO A 256 2.50 21.40 17.10
C PRO A 256 3.54 22.16 17.94
N GLU A 257 4.71 21.56 18.16
CA GLU A 257 5.88 22.24 18.71
C GLU A 257 6.54 23.26 17.75
N TYR A 258 6.26 23.16 16.44
CA TYR A 258 6.73 24.08 15.42
C TYR A 258 5.64 25.11 15.07
N PRO A 259 6.01 26.30 14.57
CA PRO A 259 5.07 27.40 14.34
C PRO A 259 4.24 27.26 13.04
N THR A 260 4.34 26.13 12.35
CA THR A 260 3.73 25.86 11.05
C THR A 260 2.74 24.72 11.16
N ASN A 261 1.73 24.70 10.29
CA ASN A 261 0.86 23.53 10.14
C ASN A 261 1.39 22.72 8.96
N GLU A 262 2.31 21.78 9.21
CA GLU A 262 3.06 21.11 8.15
C GLU A 262 2.14 20.42 7.15
N GLY A 263 1.12 19.71 7.64
CA GLY A 263 0.18 19.00 6.76
C GLY A 263 -0.66 19.94 5.89
N GLU A 264 -1.04 21.11 6.41
CA GLU A 264 -1.76 22.12 5.61
C GLU A 264 -0.86 22.74 4.54
N LEU A 265 0.45 22.89 4.82
CA LEU A 265 1.43 23.34 3.83
C LEU A 265 1.64 22.30 2.73
N GLY A 266 1.81 21.02 3.08
CA GLY A 266 1.96 19.92 2.13
C GLY A 266 0.73 19.76 1.24
N THR A 267 -0.46 19.75 1.83
CA THR A 267 -1.71 19.70 1.07
C THR A 267 -1.95 20.94 0.20
N GLN A 268 -1.52 22.14 0.64
CA GLN A 268 -1.58 23.34 -0.19
C GLN A 268 -0.65 23.23 -1.41
N GLN A 269 0.57 22.73 -1.23
CA GLN A 269 1.50 22.50 -2.34
C GLN A 269 0.94 21.51 -3.36
N ALA A 270 0.35 20.42 -2.89
CA ALA A 270 -0.33 19.45 -3.75
C ALA A 270 -1.47 20.09 -4.55
N ILE A 271 -2.27 20.97 -3.93
CA ILE A 271 -3.33 21.73 -4.64
C ILE A 271 -2.73 22.63 -5.73
N ASP A 272 -1.64 23.34 -5.43
CA ASP A 272 -1.01 24.26 -6.38
C ASP A 272 -0.44 23.55 -7.62
N TRP A 273 -0.13 22.25 -7.49
CA TRP A 273 0.33 21.38 -8.58
C TRP A 273 -0.79 20.65 -9.33
N MET A 274 -2.05 20.92 -9.01
CA MET A 274 -3.22 20.26 -9.62
C MET A 274 -4.10 21.27 -10.38
N PRO A 275 -3.57 21.94 -11.42
CA PRO A 275 -4.34 22.91 -12.19
C PRO A 275 -5.60 22.26 -12.80
N GLY A 276 -6.73 22.96 -12.70
CA GLY A 276 -8.02 22.47 -13.19
C GLY A 276 -8.84 21.67 -12.18
N PHE A 277 -8.27 21.35 -11.00
CA PHE A 277 -9.02 20.75 -9.89
C PHE A 277 -9.62 21.83 -8.98
N THR A 278 -10.81 21.54 -8.46
CA THR A 278 -11.45 22.33 -7.40
C THR A 278 -11.07 21.74 -6.04
N PRO A 279 -10.33 22.47 -5.19
CA PRO A 279 -9.94 21.96 -3.89
C PRO A 279 -11.11 22.02 -2.89
N ILE A 280 -11.25 20.96 -2.10
CA ILE A 280 -12.10 20.88 -0.91
C ILE A 280 -11.14 20.68 0.26
N LYS A 281 -10.91 21.76 1.03
CA LYS A 281 -9.97 21.77 2.14
C LYS A 281 -10.69 21.41 3.43
N LEU A 282 -10.28 20.31 4.04
CA LEU A 282 -10.65 19.92 5.40
C LEU A 282 -9.42 20.14 6.27
N TRP A 283 -9.34 21.33 6.84
CA TRP A 283 -8.18 21.83 7.59
C TRP A 283 -8.57 22.22 9.01
N THR A 284 -7.77 21.80 9.99
CA THR A 284 -8.03 22.11 11.40
C THR A 284 -7.91 23.62 11.67
N SER A 285 -7.01 24.34 11.00
CA SER A 285 -6.83 25.79 11.17
C SER A 285 -8.04 26.62 10.75
N THR A 286 -8.83 26.09 9.82
CA THR A 286 -10.04 26.74 9.31
C THR A 286 -11.31 26.25 10.00
N GLY A 287 -11.22 25.23 10.85
CA GLY A 287 -12.37 24.58 11.49
C GLY A 287 -13.27 23.82 10.51
N THR A 288 -12.76 23.48 9.32
CA THR A 288 -13.49 22.67 8.32
C THR A 288 -13.25 21.17 8.51
N LEU A 289 -12.19 20.80 9.24
CA LEU A 289 -11.99 19.45 9.77
C LEU A 289 -12.25 19.48 11.27
N THR A 290 -13.32 18.82 11.69
CA THR A 290 -13.74 18.66 13.10
C THR A 290 -13.90 17.20 13.51
N GLY A 291 -13.99 16.29 12.53
CA GLY A 291 -14.01 14.85 12.75
C GLY A 291 -14.17 14.06 11.44
N GLU A 292 -14.34 12.76 11.62
CA GLU A 292 -14.57 11.73 10.59
C GLU A 292 -15.71 12.11 9.63
N ASP A 293 -16.81 12.65 10.16
CA ASP A 293 -18.00 13.01 9.39
C ASP A 293 -17.69 14.03 8.28
N ASP A 294 -16.76 14.96 8.51
CA ASP A 294 -16.38 15.95 7.49
C ASP A 294 -15.72 15.27 6.28
N VAL A 295 -14.86 14.29 6.56
CA VAL A 295 -14.19 13.49 5.52
C VAL A 295 -15.18 12.58 4.81
N ILE A 296 -16.03 11.87 5.56
CA ILE A 296 -17.06 10.97 5.01
C ILE A 296 -17.99 11.75 4.08
N ASN A 297 -18.46 12.92 4.52
CA ASN A 297 -19.34 13.78 3.75
C ASN A 297 -18.67 14.28 2.48
N ALA A 298 -17.42 14.77 2.56
CA ALA A 298 -16.70 15.30 1.40
C ALA A 298 -16.41 14.21 0.35
N VAL A 299 -15.88 13.06 0.78
CA VAL A 299 -15.53 11.95 -0.11
C VAL A 299 -16.79 11.33 -0.73
N SER A 300 -17.88 11.20 0.03
CA SER A 300 -19.16 10.68 -0.47
C SER A 300 -19.78 11.48 -1.62
N GLN A 301 -19.43 12.77 -1.77
CA GLN A 301 -19.84 13.57 -2.94
C GLN A 301 -19.09 13.19 -4.24
N GLY A 302 -17.99 12.45 -4.11
CA GLY A 302 -17.06 12.08 -5.17
C GLY A 302 -15.97 13.13 -5.40
N CYS A 303 -14.73 12.67 -5.46
CA CYS A 303 -13.54 13.42 -5.83
C CYS A 303 -12.60 12.53 -6.66
N GLY A 304 -11.77 13.14 -7.52
CA GLY A 304 -10.76 12.40 -8.29
C GLY A 304 -9.52 12.07 -7.45
N PHE A 305 -9.18 12.97 -6.52
CA PHE A 305 -8.07 12.79 -5.59
C PHE A 305 -8.48 13.04 -4.14
N LEU A 306 -7.84 12.28 -3.26
CA LEU A 306 -7.94 12.39 -1.82
C LEU A 306 -6.52 12.39 -1.25
N PHE A 307 -6.19 13.40 -0.44
CA PHE A 307 -4.88 13.50 0.20
C PHE A 307 -5.04 13.72 1.70
N PHE A 308 -4.46 12.83 2.49
CA PHE A 308 -4.32 13.00 3.93
C PHE A 308 -2.87 13.34 4.27
N ASP A 309 -2.63 14.32 5.14
CA ASP A 309 -1.28 14.68 5.62
C ASP A 309 -1.29 14.97 7.13
N GLY A 310 -0.78 14.01 7.90
CA GLY A 310 -0.92 13.97 9.36
C GLY A 310 -0.38 12.68 9.99
N HIS A 311 -1.00 12.26 11.09
CA HIS A 311 -0.61 11.06 11.84
C HIS A 311 -1.44 9.85 11.47
N GLY A 312 -0.85 8.67 11.63
CA GLY A 312 -1.49 7.42 11.26
C GLY A 312 -1.08 6.25 12.14
N ASN A 313 -1.95 5.24 12.13
CA ASN A 313 -1.58 3.86 12.39
C ASN A 313 -2.42 2.95 11.47
N PRO A 314 -2.29 1.62 11.52
CA PRO A 314 -3.05 0.73 10.63
C PRO A 314 -4.58 0.84 10.76
N MET A 315 -5.13 1.43 11.82
CA MET A 315 -6.57 1.53 12.07
C MET A 315 -7.16 2.92 11.85
N THR A 316 -6.36 3.98 11.86
CA THR A 316 -6.87 5.35 11.93
C THR A 316 -5.90 6.36 11.34
N TRP A 317 -6.45 7.48 10.93
CA TRP A 317 -5.72 8.69 10.61
C TRP A 317 -6.25 9.84 11.47
N ALA A 318 -5.37 10.71 11.96
CA ALA A 318 -5.72 11.88 12.79
C ALA A 318 -4.68 13.00 12.66
N THR A 319 -5.00 14.18 13.18
CA THR A 319 -4.08 15.34 13.20
C THR A 319 -4.40 16.27 14.37
N HIS A 320 -3.62 17.34 14.56
CA HIS A 320 -3.83 18.32 15.62
C HIS A 320 -4.38 19.66 15.11
N PRO A 321 -5.09 20.42 15.97
CA PRO A 321 -5.30 21.84 15.75
C PRO A 321 -3.97 22.63 15.85
N PRO A 322 -3.89 23.83 15.23
CA PRO A 322 -2.68 24.64 15.26
C PRO A 322 -2.19 24.96 16.67
N GLY A 323 -0.95 24.55 16.97
CA GLY A 323 -0.30 24.78 18.26
C GLY A 323 -0.91 24.05 19.46
N ASP A 324 -1.72 23.01 19.23
CA ASP A 324 -2.35 22.19 20.28
C ASP A 324 -2.08 20.69 20.09
N GLY A 325 -0.92 20.24 20.57
CA GLY A 325 -0.54 18.82 20.55
C GLY A 325 -1.25 17.92 21.56
N ASP A 326 -2.07 18.48 22.46
CA ASP A 326 -2.84 17.68 23.43
C ASP A 326 -4.20 17.24 22.82
N THR A 327 -4.74 18.04 21.90
CA THR A 327 -6.03 17.76 21.24
C THR A 327 -5.84 17.00 19.94
N TRP A 328 -6.54 15.88 19.78
CA TRP A 328 -6.60 15.10 18.54
C TRP A 328 -7.90 15.37 17.79
N ILE A 329 -7.80 15.58 16.48
CA ILE A 329 -8.92 15.63 15.54
C ILE A 329 -8.84 14.41 14.62
N ASP A 330 -9.83 13.54 14.72
CA ASP A 330 -9.88 12.32 13.91
C ASP A 330 -10.23 12.64 12.45
N GLY A 331 -9.57 11.97 11.51
CA GLY A 331 -10.05 11.83 10.13
C GLY A 331 -10.83 10.52 9.99
N LEU A 332 -10.43 9.64 9.08
CA LEU A 332 -11.08 8.32 8.95
C LEU A 332 -10.48 7.27 9.89
N LYS A 333 -11.31 6.32 10.31
CA LYS A 333 -10.92 5.04 10.93
C LYS A 333 -11.38 3.88 10.06
N VAL A 334 -10.79 2.70 10.28
CA VAL A 334 -11.21 1.45 9.61
C VAL A 334 -12.70 1.15 9.80
N GLN A 335 -13.29 1.51 10.94
CA GLN A 335 -14.72 1.30 11.19
C GLN A 335 -15.62 2.21 10.32
N ASP A 336 -15.11 3.36 9.88
CA ASP A 336 -15.87 4.40 9.18
C ASP A 336 -15.91 4.14 7.66
N MET A 337 -15.05 3.27 7.12
CA MET A 337 -14.93 3.06 5.66
C MET A 337 -16.23 2.57 5.01
N ASN A 338 -17.11 1.88 5.75
CA ASN A 338 -18.41 1.44 5.25
C ASN A 338 -19.45 2.57 5.15
N GLU A 339 -19.17 3.74 5.72
CA GLU A 339 -20.03 4.93 5.66
C GLU A 339 -19.76 5.78 4.41
N LEU A 340 -18.64 5.52 3.73
CA LEU A 340 -18.32 6.13 2.44
C LEU A 340 -19.32 5.64 1.37
N SER A 341 -20.02 6.59 0.74
CA SER A 341 -21.11 6.30 -0.20
C SER A 341 -20.85 6.78 -1.64
N ASN A 342 -19.58 6.95 -1.99
CA ASN A 342 -19.10 7.39 -3.30
C ASN A 342 -19.01 6.25 -4.34
N ASP A 343 -20.00 5.37 -4.41
CA ASP A 343 -20.02 4.26 -5.36
C ASP A 343 -19.87 4.77 -6.81
N GLY A 344 -18.88 4.24 -7.54
CA GLY A 344 -18.52 4.66 -8.89
C GLY A 344 -17.78 6.00 -9.00
N LYS A 345 -17.43 6.63 -7.88
CA LYS A 345 -16.69 7.91 -7.81
C LYS A 345 -15.48 7.77 -6.88
N TYR A 346 -14.61 6.84 -7.23
CA TYR A 346 -13.53 6.39 -6.36
C TYR A 346 -12.28 7.27 -6.58
N PRO A 347 -11.82 8.09 -5.61
CA PRO A 347 -10.59 8.84 -5.74
C PRO A 347 -9.36 7.94 -5.79
N VAL A 348 -8.27 8.45 -6.35
CA VAL A 348 -6.92 7.98 -6.02
C VAL A 348 -6.48 8.66 -4.72
N CYS A 349 -6.05 7.86 -3.74
CA CYS A 349 -5.72 8.35 -2.40
C CYS A 349 -4.20 8.34 -2.15
N VAL A 350 -3.67 9.44 -1.62
CA VAL A 350 -2.33 9.51 -1.01
C VAL A 350 -2.54 9.70 0.49
N VAL A 351 -1.87 8.90 1.31
CA VAL A 351 -1.98 8.98 2.78
C VAL A 351 -0.61 9.22 3.38
N GLY A 352 -0.36 10.46 3.77
CA GLY A 352 0.71 10.88 4.66
C GLY A 352 0.35 10.53 6.11
N GLY A 353 1.10 9.60 6.67
CA GLY A 353 0.89 9.06 8.02
C GLY A 353 1.58 7.71 8.22
N CYS A 354 1.96 7.44 9.46
CA CYS A 354 2.65 6.21 9.82
C CYS A 354 1.74 4.97 9.66
N HIS A 355 2.28 3.87 9.15
CA HIS A 355 1.69 2.52 9.14
C HIS A 355 0.30 2.38 8.51
N ASN A 356 -0.26 3.41 7.85
CA ASN A 356 -1.61 3.32 7.26
C ASN A 356 -1.71 2.22 6.20
N SER A 357 -0.59 1.91 5.52
CA SER A 357 -0.46 0.83 4.53
C SER A 357 0.18 -0.44 5.09
N GLN A 358 0.25 -0.62 6.42
CA GLN A 358 0.75 -1.84 7.07
C GLN A 358 -0.22 -3.03 6.86
N PHE A 359 -0.21 -3.66 5.69
CA PHE A 359 -1.20 -4.69 5.32
C PHE A 359 -0.92 -6.08 5.92
N ASN A 360 0.07 -6.23 6.81
CA ASN A 360 0.26 -7.43 7.62
C ASN A 360 -0.59 -7.46 8.90
N VAL A 361 -1.43 -6.46 9.20
CA VAL A 361 -2.33 -6.49 10.38
C VAL A 361 -3.30 -7.68 10.36
N SER A 362 -3.78 -8.11 11.53
CA SER A 362 -4.77 -9.20 11.63
C SER A 362 -5.49 -9.23 12.96
N MET A 363 -6.81 -9.48 12.93
CA MET A 363 -7.59 -9.81 14.12
C MET A 363 -7.04 -11.02 14.90
N LEU A 364 -6.30 -11.94 14.26
CA LEU A 364 -5.66 -13.05 14.97
C LEU A 364 -4.59 -12.59 15.97
N ASN A 365 -4.07 -11.36 15.81
CA ASN A 365 -3.13 -10.79 16.76
C ASN A 365 -3.74 -10.61 18.16
N TYR A 366 -5.08 -10.51 18.29
CA TYR A 366 -5.76 -10.57 19.60
C TYR A 366 -5.45 -11.86 20.37
N LEU A 367 -5.19 -12.98 19.68
CA LEU A 367 -4.92 -14.27 20.32
C LEU A 367 -3.44 -14.44 20.73
N LYS A 368 -2.58 -13.46 20.45
CA LYS A 368 -1.13 -13.50 20.78
C LYS A 368 -0.82 -13.20 22.26
N ILE A 369 -1.81 -13.27 23.15
CA ILE A 369 -1.62 -13.09 24.60
C ILE A 369 -0.57 -14.05 25.20
N TYR A 370 -0.35 -15.21 24.55
CA TYR A 370 0.70 -16.17 24.92
C TYR A 370 2.13 -15.59 24.81
N LYS A 371 2.34 -14.48 24.07
CA LYS A 371 3.63 -13.78 23.97
C LYS A 371 3.95 -12.91 25.20
N GLY A 372 3.06 -12.88 26.19
CA GLY A 372 3.17 -12.04 27.38
C GLY A 372 2.29 -10.79 27.29
N ILE A 373 1.78 -10.33 28.43
CA ILE A 373 0.78 -9.26 28.50
C ILE A 373 1.27 -7.94 27.89
N TRP A 374 2.55 -7.60 28.07
CA TRP A 374 3.14 -6.37 27.56
C TRP A 374 3.29 -6.40 26.04
N ASN A 375 3.87 -7.47 25.49
CA ASN A 375 3.96 -7.68 24.04
C ASN A 375 2.57 -7.74 23.39
N TRP A 376 1.58 -8.32 24.08
CA TRP A 376 0.20 -8.35 23.60
C TRP A 376 -0.44 -6.95 23.58
N TYR A 377 -0.17 -6.13 24.60
CA TYR A 377 -0.63 -4.75 24.65
C TYR A 377 -0.05 -3.91 23.50
N GLU A 378 1.19 -4.17 23.08
CA GLU A 378 1.78 -3.50 21.90
C GLU A 378 0.98 -3.76 20.63
N TYR A 379 0.52 -4.99 20.37
CA TYR A 379 -0.33 -5.28 19.20
C TYR A 379 -1.61 -4.45 19.18
N LEU A 380 -2.22 -4.21 20.35
CA LEU A 380 -3.44 -3.41 20.48
C LEU A 380 -3.16 -1.94 20.26
N TYR A 381 -2.11 -1.44 20.90
CA TYR A 381 -1.72 -0.05 20.89
C TYR A 381 -1.19 0.39 19.52
N LYS A 382 -0.44 -0.46 18.81
CA LYS A 382 0.02 -0.19 17.44
C LYS A 382 -1.06 -0.37 16.38
N GLY A 383 -2.28 -0.78 16.75
CA GLY A 383 -3.37 -1.04 15.81
C GLY A 383 -3.19 -2.28 14.93
N GLU A 384 -2.22 -3.14 15.26
CA GLU A 384 -1.93 -4.36 14.50
C GLU A 384 -3.02 -5.43 14.61
N THR A 385 -3.99 -5.24 15.51
CA THR A 385 -5.15 -6.12 15.65
C THR A 385 -6.28 -5.79 14.69
N SER A 386 -6.11 -4.86 13.75
CA SER A 386 -7.13 -4.53 12.75
C SER A 386 -7.54 -5.72 11.88
N TYR A 387 -8.76 -5.67 11.34
CA TYR A 387 -9.18 -6.57 10.26
C TYR A 387 -8.33 -6.31 9.02
N GLU A 388 -8.48 -5.14 8.39
CA GLU A 388 -7.60 -4.65 7.33
C GLU A 388 -6.85 -3.38 7.78
N CYS A 389 -5.74 -3.06 7.14
CA CYS A 389 -5.13 -1.75 7.34
C CYS A 389 -5.97 -0.64 6.71
N PHE A 390 -5.79 0.58 7.19
CA PHE A 390 -6.48 1.79 6.73
C PHE A 390 -6.50 1.89 5.20
N SER A 391 -5.34 1.82 4.56
CA SER A 391 -5.20 2.03 3.12
C SER A 391 -5.86 0.92 2.31
N TRP A 392 -5.72 -0.35 2.72
CA TRP A 392 -6.35 -1.45 1.99
C TRP A 392 -7.87 -1.47 2.19
N TRP A 393 -8.37 -1.17 3.38
CA TRP A 393 -9.80 -1.14 3.63
C TRP A 393 -10.50 0.00 2.89
N LEU A 394 -9.88 1.19 2.87
CA LEU A 394 -10.32 2.31 2.05
C LEU A 394 -10.39 1.93 0.57
N THR A 395 -9.42 1.14 0.08
CA THR A 395 -9.35 0.72 -1.32
C THR A 395 -10.38 -0.38 -1.65
N SER A 396 -10.58 -1.35 -0.75
CA SER A 396 -11.33 -2.59 -1.03
C SER A 396 -12.79 -2.59 -0.59
N VAL A 397 -13.27 -1.54 0.10
CA VAL A 397 -14.70 -1.44 0.45
C VAL A 397 -15.58 -1.40 -0.81
N GLU A 398 -16.65 -2.21 -0.83
CA GLU A 398 -17.40 -2.56 -2.04
C GLU A 398 -18.24 -1.41 -2.63
N HIS A 399 -18.79 -0.53 -1.79
CA HIS A 399 -19.75 0.51 -2.22
C HIS A 399 -19.24 1.94 -2.00
N GLY A 400 -17.92 2.12 -1.91
CA GLY A 400 -17.31 3.42 -1.68
C GLY A 400 -15.78 3.35 -1.67
N GLY A 401 -15.17 4.26 -0.93
CA GLY A 401 -13.73 4.28 -0.73
C GLY A 401 -12.94 4.78 -1.93
N SER A 402 -11.66 4.42 -2.02
CA SER A 402 -10.75 4.81 -3.10
C SER A 402 -10.63 3.73 -4.19
N ILE A 403 -10.06 4.07 -5.34
CA ILE A 403 -9.71 3.08 -6.39
C ILE A 403 -8.31 2.49 -6.16
N ALA A 404 -7.46 3.28 -5.52
CA ALA A 404 -6.12 2.91 -5.09
C ALA A 404 -5.70 3.83 -3.95
N THR A 405 -4.77 3.34 -3.13
CA THR A 405 -4.17 4.12 -2.04
C THR A 405 -2.66 3.91 -2.02
N THR A 406 -1.90 4.99 -1.94
CA THR A 406 -0.46 4.94 -1.63
C THR A 406 -0.20 5.46 -0.21
N GLY A 407 0.75 4.85 0.48
CA GLY A 407 1.13 5.26 1.84
C GLY A 407 2.13 4.29 2.47
N TYR A 408 2.43 4.52 3.74
CA TYR A 408 3.59 3.94 4.42
C TYR A 408 3.23 2.62 5.15
N SER A 409 4.04 1.58 4.95
CA SER A 409 3.89 0.28 5.61
C SER A 409 4.54 0.22 6.99
N GLY A 410 5.43 1.18 7.28
CA GLY A 410 6.15 1.38 8.53
C GLY A 410 6.00 2.81 9.06
N LEU A 411 6.93 3.21 9.93
CA LEU A 411 6.99 4.54 10.52
C LEU A 411 7.44 5.58 9.48
N GLY A 412 6.53 6.50 9.13
CA GLY A 412 6.83 7.62 8.24
C GLY A 412 7.62 8.72 8.96
N TYR A 413 8.38 9.49 8.18
CA TYR A 413 9.23 10.56 8.67
C TYR A 413 9.09 11.82 7.82
N THR A 414 9.27 12.97 8.42
CA THR A 414 9.23 14.28 7.74
C THR A 414 10.56 15.04 7.88
N LYS A 415 10.66 16.23 7.26
CA LYS A 415 11.80 17.14 7.45
C LYS A 415 12.04 17.49 8.91
N GLU A 416 10.99 17.59 9.73
CA GLU A 416 11.10 17.86 11.17
C GLU A 416 11.92 16.78 11.87
N ASP A 417 11.70 15.50 11.52
CA ASP A 417 12.47 14.37 12.04
C ASP A 417 13.92 14.34 11.53
N LYS A 418 14.15 14.95 10.36
CA LYS A 418 15.47 15.10 9.73
C LYS A 418 16.18 16.40 10.11
N ASN A 419 15.76 17.09 11.18
CA ASN A 419 16.29 18.39 11.59
C ASN A 419 16.35 19.41 10.43
N PHE A 420 15.37 19.38 9.54
CA PHE A 420 15.24 20.28 8.38
C PHE A 420 16.41 20.19 7.37
N THR A 421 17.14 19.08 7.34
CA THR A 421 18.24 18.86 6.37
C THR A 421 17.77 18.36 5.00
N GLY A 422 16.47 18.18 4.82
CA GLY A 422 15.80 17.72 3.62
C GLY A 422 14.42 17.18 3.99
N GLU A 423 13.57 17.02 2.99
CA GLU A 423 12.23 16.46 3.16
C GLU A 423 12.26 14.93 3.21
N ALA A 424 11.16 14.30 3.62
CA ALA A 424 10.97 12.86 3.55
C ALA A 424 9.60 12.50 2.96
N SER A 425 8.62 12.07 3.77
CA SER A 425 7.29 11.70 3.27
C SER A 425 6.61 12.86 2.55
N GLU A 426 6.74 14.10 3.05
CA GLU A 426 6.13 15.27 2.39
C GLU A 426 6.63 15.48 0.96
N TRP A 427 7.86 15.05 0.65
CA TRP A 427 8.37 15.10 -0.72
C TRP A 427 7.63 14.08 -1.59
N LEU A 428 7.62 12.80 -1.20
CA LEU A 428 7.00 11.73 -1.99
C LEU A 428 5.50 11.98 -2.17
N ASP A 429 4.81 12.31 -1.07
CA ASP A 429 3.35 12.48 -1.06
C ASP A 429 2.92 13.62 -1.99
N THR A 430 3.62 14.76 -1.95
CA THR A 430 3.29 15.90 -2.81
C THR A 430 3.72 15.70 -4.26
N HIS A 431 4.85 15.02 -4.52
CA HIS A 431 5.33 14.78 -5.88
C HIS A 431 4.49 13.77 -6.67
N PHE A 432 3.67 12.95 -5.98
CA PHE A 432 2.59 12.23 -6.63
C PHE A 432 1.68 13.17 -7.43
N PHE A 433 1.25 14.28 -6.82
CA PHE A 433 0.38 15.27 -7.45
C PHE A 433 1.11 16.11 -8.49
N TRP A 434 2.40 16.37 -8.29
CA TRP A 434 3.24 17.01 -9.31
C TRP A 434 3.32 16.18 -10.60
N GLU A 435 3.59 14.87 -10.49
CA GLU A 435 3.64 13.97 -11.64
C GLU A 435 2.31 13.98 -12.41
N TYR A 436 1.18 13.90 -11.71
CA TYR A 436 -0.13 13.95 -12.37
C TYR A 436 -0.43 15.33 -12.99
N GLY A 437 -0.44 16.38 -12.17
CA GLY A 437 -0.99 17.67 -12.56
C GLY A 437 -0.01 18.57 -13.33
N MET A 438 1.30 18.40 -13.12
CA MET A 438 2.33 19.22 -13.78
C MET A 438 3.08 18.46 -14.87
N ASN A 439 3.42 17.19 -14.66
CA ASN A 439 4.14 16.38 -15.65
C ASN A 439 3.19 15.68 -16.64
N GLY A 440 1.90 15.55 -16.30
CA GLY A 440 0.88 14.92 -17.14
C GLY A 440 0.97 13.39 -17.17
N THR A 441 1.67 12.79 -16.21
CA THR A 441 1.73 11.33 -16.04
C THR A 441 0.38 10.84 -15.51
N ASP A 442 -0.33 10.00 -16.26
CA ASP A 442 -1.72 9.61 -15.94
C ASP A 442 -1.93 8.10 -15.77
N ILE A 443 -0.85 7.32 -15.76
CA ILE A 443 -0.84 5.91 -15.36
C ILE A 443 -0.33 5.82 -13.92
N LEU A 444 -1.13 5.19 -13.05
CA LEU A 444 -0.90 5.21 -11.60
C LEU A 444 0.46 4.63 -11.18
N GLY A 445 0.85 3.49 -11.74
CA GLY A 445 2.14 2.87 -11.45
C GLY A 445 3.32 3.73 -11.90
N GLU A 446 3.16 4.46 -13.02
CA GLU A 446 4.21 5.37 -13.52
C GLU A 446 4.44 6.54 -12.57
N ILE A 447 3.36 7.15 -12.06
CA ILE A 447 3.45 8.20 -11.04
C ILE A 447 4.21 7.68 -9.82
N TRP A 448 3.80 6.52 -9.28
CA TRP A 448 4.44 5.91 -8.11
C TRP A 448 5.94 5.69 -8.35
N GLY A 449 6.31 5.07 -9.48
CA GLY A 449 7.71 4.80 -9.79
C GLY A 449 8.52 6.07 -10.09
N ASN A 450 7.94 7.06 -10.77
CA ASN A 450 8.62 8.33 -11.07
C ASN A 450 8.85 9.15 -9.81
N ALA A 451 7.87 9.22 -8.90
CA ALA A 451 8.02 9.87 -7.61
C ALA A 451 9.14 9.23 -6.78
N ILE A 452 9.20 7.90 -6.67
CA ILE A 452 10.31 7.21 -5.98
C ILE A 452 11.66 7.54 -6.62
N ARG A 453 11.78 7.46 -7.95
CA ARG A 453 13.04 7.79 -8.64
C ARG A 453 13.43 9.25 -8.45
N GLY A 454 12.47 10.17 -8.50
CA GLY A 454 12.69 11.59 -8.26
C GLY A 454 13.17 11.87 -6.83
N TYR A 455 12.59 11.18 -5.86
CA TYR A 455 12.98 11.27 -4.46
C TYR A 455 14.42 10.80 -4.26
N LEU A 456 14.78 9.61 -4.77
CA LEU A 456 16.12 9.05 -4.67
C LEU A 456 17.19 9.82 -5.47
N ASN A 457 16.79 10.53 -6.52
CA ASN A 457 17.67 11.46 -7.23
C ASN A 457 17.91 12.74 -6.42
N THR A 458 16.92 13.18 -5.64
CA THR A 458 17.01 14.37 -4.77
C THR A 458 17.79 14.05 -3.49
N TYR A 459 17.56 12.87 -2.93
CA TYR A 459 18.16 12.36 -1.70
C TYR A 459 18.90 11.03 -1.97
N PRO A 460 20.10 11.08 -2.57
CA PRO A 460 20.87 9.87 -2.86
C PRO A 460 21.30 9.17 -1.57
N ILE A 461 21.28 7.83 -1.59
CA ILE A 461 21.54 7.01 -0.41
C ILE A 461 23.04 6.79 -0.18
N ASP A 462 23.54 7.17 1.00
CA ASP A 462 24.89 6.84 1.48
C ASP A 462 24.84 5.66 2.46
N TRP A 463 24.94 4.46 1.90
CA TRP A 463 24.97 3.18 2.61
C TRP A 463 26.13 3.04 3.64
N SER A 464 27.11 3.96 3.64
CA SER A 464 28.20 3.96 4.61
C SER A 464 27.83 4.63 5.95
N GLN A 465 26.72 5.35 6.01
CA GLN A 465 26.25 6.03 7.22
C GLN A 465 25.62 5.07 8.24
N PRO A 466 25.67 5.39 9.55
CA PRO A 466 25.06 4.56 10.58
C PRO A 466 23.54 4.47 10.41
N ALA A 467 22.98 3.38 10.96
CA ALA A 467 21.54 3.18 11.03
C ALA A 467 20.87 4.30 11.87
N GLY A 468 19.74 4.83 11.41
CA GLY A 468 19.07 6.01 11.98
C GLY A 468 19.66 7.35 11.53
N SER A 469 20.60 7.35 10.57
CA SER A 469 21.03 8.57 9.88
C SER A 469 19.94 9.08 8.92
N PHE A 470 20.01 10.35 8.53
CA PHE A 470 19.03 10.93 7.60
C PHE A 470 18.95 10.19 6.26
N THR A 471 20.09 9.71 5.74
CA THR A 471 20.09 8.91 4.51
C THR A 471 19.48 7.51 4.70
N SER A 472 19.59 6.92 5.90
CA SER A 472 18.86 5.67 6.19
C SER A 472 17.34 5.92 6.33
N ILE A 473 16.93 7.10 6.79
CA ILE A 473 15.52 7.53 6.79
C ILE A 473 15.05 7.73 5.34
N ASP A 474 15.88 8.28 4.46
CA ASP A 474 15.57 8.43 3.03
C ASP A 474 15.35 7.06 2.36
N ALA A 475 16.24 6.10 2.62
CA ALA A 475 16.07 4.73 2.12
C ALA A 475 14.76 4.11 2.61
N LYS A 476 14.46 4.23 3.91
CA LYS A 476 13.22 3.74 4.51
C LYS A 476 11.97 4.35 3.89
N THR A 477 11.98 5.67 3.70
CA THR A 477 10.88 6.44 3.12
C THR A 477 10.50 5.91 1.74
N ALA A 478 11.49 5.63 0.87
CA ALA A 478 11.24 5.01 -0.43
C ALA A 478 10.79 3.54 -0.31
N GLN A 479 11.42 2.76 0.58
CA GLN A 479 11.15 1.33 0.73
C GLN A 479 9.73 1.02 1.22
N GLU A 480 9.16 1.86 2.08
CA GLU A 480 7.88 1.59 2.73
C GLU A 480 6.67 2.24 2.07
N TRP A 481 6.86 3.05 1.02
CA TRP A 481 5.78 3.72 0.29
C TRP A 481 5.15 2.79 -0.76
N ILE A 482 4.03 2.16 -0.37
CA ILE A 482 3.41 1.05 -1.11
C ILE A 482 2.20 1.54 -1.90
N LEU A 483 2.13 1.14 -3.17
CA LEU A 483 0.95 1.29 -4.01
C LEU A 483 -0.02 0.11 -3.83
N LEU A 484 -1.14 0.34 -3.13
CA LEU A 484 -2.26 -0.59 -3.05
C LEU A 484 -3.29 -0.27 -4.13
N GLY A 485 -3.19 -0.95 -5.27
CA GLY A 485 -4.03 -0.71 -6.44
C GLY A 485 -3.48 -1.37 -7.71
N ASP A 486 -4.17 -1.14 -8.82
CA ASP A 486 -3.74 -1.57 -10.15
C ASP A 486 -2.68 -0.59 -10.72
N PRO A 487 -1.43 -1.03 -10.97
CA PRO A 487 -0.38 -0.16 -11.49
C PRO A 487 -0.64 0.33 -12.91
N THR A 488 -1.55 -0.31 -13.65
CA THR A 488 -1.94 0.09 -15.00
C THR A 488 -3.19 0.97 -15.04
N LEU A 489 -3.72 1.37 -13.87
CA LEU A 489 -4.92 2.18 -13.80
C LEU A 489 -4.72 3.49 -14.58
N LYS A 490 -5.58 3.73 -15.57
CA LYS A 490 -5.70 5.02 -16.23
C LYS A 490 -6.42 6.00 -15.31
N ILE A 491 -5.68 6.89 -14.66
CA ILE A 491 -6.26 7.88 -13.75
C ILE A 491 -7.18 8.81 -14.57
N GLY A 492 -8.42 8.96 -14.12
CA GLY A 492 -9.46 9.68 -14.85
C GLY A 492 -10.23 8.85 -15.88
N GLY A 493 -9.85 7.58 -16.12
CA GLY A 493 -10.51 6.66 -17.05
C GLY A 493 -10.20 6.88 -18.53
N TYR A 494 -10.62 5.93 -19.38
CA TYR A 494 -10.39 5.97 -20.82
C TYR A 494 -11.47 6.80 -21.56
N PRO A 495 -11.11 7.52 -22.64
CA PRO A 495 -12.03 8.33 -23.44
C PRO A 495 -13.18 7.62 -24.14
#